data_AF-A0A2U3H5G2-F1
#
_entry.id   AF-A0A2U3H5G2-F1
#
_cell.length_a   1.000
_cell.length_b   1.000
_cell.length_c   1.000
_cell.angle_alpha   90.00
_cell.angle_beta   90.00
_cell.angle_gamma   90.00
#
_symmetry.space_group_name_H-M   'P 1'
#
loop_
_entity.id
_entity.type
_entity.pdbx_description
1 polymer ?
#
loop_
_entity_poly.entity_id
_entity_poly.type
_entity_poly.pdbx_seq_one_letter_code
_entity_poly.pdbx_strand_id
1 'polypeptide(L)'
;MTQQSESAASTAASTAASTAARATTGTTATTTAPEAGDRGPAGFSASSEVPYAPPAEPRPLAERRVWPRTFHDRLTAPLPGLGALARFAREGAVRPGREGLADIPRLPYDPGPLPRVDARTVAVTWAGHASWVVRIGGLTVLTDPVWSRRILGTPARVTPVGVAWQALPRVDAVVISHNHYDHLDAPTLRRLPRDTPVFVPAGLARWFHRRRFTRVTELDWWEAAELDGVRFDFVPAHHWSKRSLTDTCRSLWGGWVLTDGEGQRVYFAGDTGYGHWFSRIGRRYPGIDLALLPIGAYDPRWWLRDVHCDPEEAVRAAQDLGALHMAPMHWATFVLSAEPVLEPLTRVRAAWEKAGLPRERLWDLPVGGSRILGRPGAP
;
A
#
# COMPACT_ATOMS: atom_id res chain seq x y z
N MET A 1 19.25 -65.94 21.65
CA MET A 1 18.49 -67.08 22.22
C MET A 1 17.20 -66.54 22.82
N THR A 2 16.01 -67.10 22.57
CA THR A 2 15.61 -68.05 21.52
C THR A 2 14.12 -67.85 21.17
N GLN A 3 13.83 -68.10 19.89
CA GLN A 3 12.58 -68.21 19.13
C GLN A 3 11.27 -68.70 19.82
N GLN A 4 10.12 -68.34 19.19
CA GLN A 4 8.97 -69.24 18.83
C GLN A 4 8.10 -69.87 19.97
N SER A 5 6.89 -70.44 19.77
CA SER A 5 5.80 -70.41 18.73
C SER A 5 4.61 -71.32 19.20
N GLU A 6 3.49 -71.65 18.49
CA GLU A 6 2.87 -71.24 17.21
C GLU A 6 1.35 -71.60 17.19
N SER A 7 0.60 -71.10 16.18
CA SER A 7 -0.65 -71.70 15.61
C SER A 7 -1.93 -71.71 16.48
N ALA A 8 -3.15 -71.98 15.99
CA ALA A 8 -3.72 -72.18 14.64
C ALA A 8 -5.23 -71.73 14.70
N ALA A 9 -5.94 -71.17 13.71
CA ALA A 9 -6.02 -71.28 12.24
C ALA A 9 -7.23 -72.12 11.73
N SER A 10 -8.11 -71.50 10.91
CA SER A 10 -8.96 -72.14 9.87
C SER A 10 -9.52 -71.03 8.94
N THR A 11 -9.19 -70.92 7.63
CA THR A 11 -9.74 -71.59 6.40
C THR A 11 -11.24 -71.38 6.12
N ALA A 12 -11.75 -71.23 4.87
CA ALA A 12 -11.20 -71.22 3.49
C ALA A 12 -12.26 -70.65 2.48
N ALA A 13 -12.05 -70.42 1.18
CA ALA A 13 -10.91 -69.87 0.39
C ALA A 13 -11.30 -69.70 -1.12
N SER A 14 -10.69 -68.71 -1.81
CA SER A 14 -10.48 -68.58 -3.29
C SER A 14 -11.72 -68.58 -4.25
N THR A 15 -11.67 -68.39 -5.58
CA THR A 15 -10.62 -68.24 -6.65
C THR A 15 -11.28 -67.45 -7.84
N ALA A 16 -10.66 -66.51 -8.57
CA ALA A 16 -9.69 -66.60 -9.69
C ALA A 16 -10.11 -67.52 -10.88
N ALA A 17 -9.85 -67.24 -12.18
CA ALA A 17 -9.36 -66.07 -12.95
C ALA A 17 -9.45 -66.31 -14.48
N SER A 18 -9.02 -65.35 -15.33
CA SER A 18 -8.70 -65.51 -16.78
C SER A 18 -9.92 -65.66 -17.75
N THR A 19 -9.88 -65.43 -19.07
CA THR A 19 -8.79 -65.30 -20.08
C THR A 19 -9.21 -64.35 -21.23
N ALA A 20 -8.29 -63.89 -22.09
CA ALA A 20 -8.56 -63.06 -23.27
C ALA A 20 -8.39 -63.82 -24.61
N ALA A 21 -9.02 -63.34 -25.71
CA ALA A 21 -8.34 -62.91 -26.96
C ALA A 21 -9.20 -62.95 -28.27
N ARG A 22 -8.87 -62.00 -29.18
CA ARG A 22 -8.81 -62.11 -30.66
C ARG A 22 -10.06 -62.02 -31.56
N ALA A 23 -10.39 -60.77 -31.90
CA ALA A 23 -10.68 -60.18 -33.23
C ALA A 23 -11.10 -61.03 -34.47
N THR A 24 -12.07 -60.48 -35.20
CA THR A 24 -12.25 -60.58 -36.67
C THR A 24 -12.52 -59.18 -37.27
N THR A 25 -12.24 -58.98 -38.56
CA THR A 25 -12.32 -57.68 -39.27
C THR A 25 -13.39 -57.67 -40.37
N GLY A 26 -13.88 -56.48 -40.76
CA GLY A 26 -14.85 -56.30 -41.85
C GLY A 26 -14.85 -54.88 -42.44
N THR A 27 -14.91 -54.77 -43.77
CA THR A 27 -14.40 -53.63 -44.56
C THR A 27 -15.18 -53.48 -45.87
N THR A 28 -15.48 -52.29 -46.41
CA THR A 28 -15.30 -50.89 -45.93
C THR A 28 -16.35 -49.98 -46.62
N ALA A 29 -16.62 -48.78 -46.09
CA ALA A 29 -17.26 -47.69 -46.84
C ALA A 29 -16.65 -46.33 -46.47
N THR A 30 -16.31 -45.51 -47.47
CA THR A 30 -15.51 -44.28 -47.30
C THR A 30 -16.32 -43.04 -47.68
N THR A 31 -16.34 -42.04 -46.80
CA THR A 31 -16.70 -40.65 -47.14
C THR A 31 -15.71 -39.71 -46.46
N THR A 32 -15.05 -38.84 -47.23
CA THR A 32 -14.04 -37.90 -46.74
C THR A 32 -14.63 -36.54 -46.34
N ALA A 33 -14.13 -35.98 -45.24
CA ALA A 33 -14.32 -34.60 -44.82
C ALA A 33 -12.99 -34.06 -44.23
N PRO A 34 -12.69 -32.76 -44.33
CA PRO A 34 -11.32 -32.26 -44.18
C PRO A 34 -10.85 -32.09 -42.73
N GLU A 35 -9.53 -32.06 -42.54
CA GLU A 35 -8.87 -31.83 -41.26
C GLU A 35 -9.18 -30.43 -40.71
N ALA A 36 -9.74 -30.36 -39.50
CA ALA A 36 -9.83 -29.13 -38.73
C ALA A 36 -8.51 -28.94 -37.95
N GLY A 37 -7.64 -28.06 -38.45
CA GLY A 37 -6.30 -27.83 -37.90
C GLY A 37 -6.29 -27.39 -36.42
N ASP A 38 -5.26 -27.83 -35.71
CA ASP A 38 -5.02 -27.52 -34.30
C ASP A 38 -5.05 -26.00 -34.03
N ARG A 39 -5.84 -25.62 -33.02
CA ARG A 39 -5.90 -24.25 -32.48
C ARG A 39 -5.41 -24.27 -31.05
N GLY A 40 -4.09 -24.30 -30.89
CA GLY A 40 -3.43 -23.97 -29.63
C GLY A 40 -3.92 -22.62 -29.07
N PRO A 41 -3.82 -22.41 -27.75
CA PRO A 41 -4.36 -21.21 -27.10
C PRO A 41 -3.79 -19.95 -27.73
N ALA A 42 -4.66 -19.00 -28.08
CA ALA A 42 -4.26 -17.75 -28.70
C ALA A 42 -3.32 -16.98 -27.75
N GLY A 43 -2.02 -16.99 -28.08
CA GLY A 43 -1.02 -16.24 -27.33
C GLY A 43 -1.39 -14.76 -27.31
N PHE A 44 -1.37 -14.14 -26.13
CA PHE A 44 -1.46 -12.69 -26.03
C PHE A 44 -0.29 -12.08 -26.80
N SER A 45 -0.58 -11.55 -27.99
CA SER A 45 0.37 -10.74 -28.73
C SER A 45 0.85 -9.63 -27.81
N ALA A 46 2.17 -9.52 -27.63
CA ALA A 46 2.76 -8.46 -26.83
C ALA A 46 2.44 -7.12 -27.48
N SER A 47 1.37 -6.48 -27.02
CA SER A 47 0.94 -5.16 -27.47
C SER A 47 2.12 -4.22 -27.33
N SER A 48 2.61 -3.68 -28.45
CA SER A 48 3.82 -2.86 -28.48
C SER A 48 3.74 -1.79 -27.41
N GLU A 49 4.57 -1.91 -26.36
CA GLU A 49 4.57 -0.93 -25.28
C GLU A 49 5.01 0.42 -25.84
N VAL A 50 4.03 1.32 -26.02
CA VAL A 50 4.30 2.75 -26.16
C VAL A 50 5.08 3.14 -24.91
N PRO A 51 6.34 3.58 -25.03
CA PRO A 51 7.15 3.89 -23.85
C PRO A 51 6.42 4.91 -22.99
N TYR A 52 6.27 4.62 -21.70
CA TYR A 52 5.70 5.59 -20.78
C TYR A 52 6.54 6.87 -20.86
N ALA A 53 5.88 8.00 -21.09
CA ALA A 53 6.55 9.30 -21.16
C ALA A 53 7.45 9.48 -19.92
N PRO A 54 8.57 10.20 -20.03
CA PRO A 54 9.47 10.41 -18.89
C PRO A 54 8.76 11.11 -17.71
N PRO A 55 9.32 11.03 -16.49
CA PRO A 55 8.95 11.90 -15.38
C PRO A 55 8.90 13.36 -15.85
N ALA A 56 7.88 14.12 -15.45
CA ALA A 56 7.71 15.50 -15.92
C ALA A 56 8.79 16.42 -15.35
N GLU A 57 9.10 17.53 -16.03
CA GLU A 57 9.99 18.55 -15.47
C GLU A 57 9.47 19.09 -14.12
N PRO A 58 10.34 19.35 -13.12
CA PRO A 58 9.90 19.86 -11.83
C PRO A 58 9.18 21.21 -11.93
N ARG A 59 8.00 21.30 -11.32
CA ARG A 59 7.27 22.55 -11.12
C ARG A 59 8.01 23.47 -10.13
N PRO A 60 7.98 24.81 -10.34
CA PRO A 60 8.49 25.76 -9.36
C PRO A 60 7.82 25.59 -7.99
N LEU A 61 8.62 25.62 -6.92
CA LEU A 61 8.10 25.54 -5.55
C LEU A 61 7.14 26.69 -5.24
N ALA A 62 5.98 26.36 -4.66
CA ALA A 62 4.90 27.28 -4.34
C ALA A 62 4.31 28.06 -5.54
N GLU A 63 4.38 27.50 -6.76
CA GLU A 63 3.62 27.97 -7.92
C GLU A 63 2.12 28.12 -7.57
N ARG A 64 1.54 29.31 -7.79
CA ARG A 64 0.10 29.54 -7.58
C ARG A 64 -0.69 29.07 -8.80
N ARG A 65 -1.51 28.04 -8.62
CA ARG A 65 -2.23 27.38 -9.70
C ARG A 65 -3.74 27.52 -9.53
N VAL A 66 -4.48 27.37 -10.64
CA VAL A 66 -5.95 27.39 -10.66
C VAL A 66 -6.43 25.99 -11.06
N TRP A 67 -7.30 25.43 -10.23
CA TRP A 67 -7.76 24.04 -10.36
C TRP A 67 -9.25 23.95 -10.67
N PRO A 68 -9.72 22.81 -11.23
CA PRO A 68 -11.14 22.47 -11.27
C PRO A 68 -11.83 22.60 -9.91
N ARG A 69 -13.14 22.86 -9.91
CA ARG A 69 -13.94 22.94 -8.67
C ARG A 69 -14.12 21.59 -7.96
N THR A 70 -13.81 20.50 -8.65
CA THR A 70 -13.90 19.11 -8.20
C THR A 70 -13.02 18.23 -9.10
N PHE A 71 -12.53 17.12 -8.56
CA PHE A 71 -11.76 16.06 -9.23
C PHE A 71 -12.60 14.78 -9.34
N HIS A 72 -13.93 14.87 -9.35
CA HIS A 72 -14.84 13.72 -9.45
C HIS A 72 -14.69 12.94 -10.78
N ASP A 73 -14.08 13.56 -11.80
CA ASP A 73 -13.61 12.92 -13.04
C ASP A 73 -12.46 11.92 -12.83
N ARG A 74 -11.75 12.01 -11.69
CA ARG A 74 -10.61 11.15 -11.34
C ARG A 74 -10.98 9.93 -10.49
N LEU A 75 -12.24 9.78 -10.13
CA LEU A 75 -12.72 8.62 -9.36
C LEU A 75 -12.65 7.35 -10.21
N THR A 76 -11.96 6.35 -9.68
CA THR A 76 -11.76 5.03 -10.30
C THR A 76 -12.81 3.99 -9.89
N ALA A 77 -13.64 4.30 -8.90
CA ALA A 77 -14.88 3.61 -8.55
C ALA A 77 -15.98 4.63 -8.15
N PRO A 78 -17.27 4.28 -8.28
CA PRO A 78 -18.35 5.15 -7.82
C PRO A 78 -18.31 5.30 -6.29
N LEU A 79 -18.56 6.52 -5.80
CA LEU A 79 -18.69 6.78 -4.37
C LEU A 79 -19.87 6.00 -3.75
N PRO A 80 -19.78 5.63 -2.45
CA PRO A 80 -20.87 5.07 -1.65
C PRO A 80 -22.30 5.58 -1.95
N GLY A 81 -23.10 4.73 -2.57
CA GLY A 81 -24.53 4.97 -2.81
C GLY A 81 -25.44 4.61 -1.63
N LEU A 82 -26.71 5.02 -1.71
CA LEU A 82 -27.72 4.81 -0.66
C LEU A 82 -27.90 3.34 -0.25
N GLY A 83 -27.85 2.40 -1.21
CA GLY A 83 -27.96 0.96 -0.92
C GLY A 83 -26.80 0.43 -0.07
N ALA A 84 -25.60 0.98 -0.23
CA ALA A 84 -24.44 0.63 0.57
C ALA A 84 -24.54 1.22 2.00
N LEU A 85 -25.08 2.45 2.15
CA LEU A 85 -25.40 3.02 3.46
C LEU A 85 -26.50 2.22 4.19
N ALA A 86 -27.53 1.78 3.48
CA ALA A 86 -28.57 0.89 4.04
C ALA A 86 -27.98 -0.46 4.47
N ARG A 87 -27.01 -1.00 3.70
CA ARG A 87 -26.27 -2.21 4.08
C ARG A 87 -25.44 -2.01 5.35
N PHE A 88 -24.78 -0.85 5.51
CA PHE A 88 -24.08 -0.49 6.76
C PHE A 88 -25.01 -0.45 7.97
N ALA A 89 -26.18 0.17 7.84
CA ALA A 89 -27.17 0.25 8.91
C ALA A 89 -27.70 -1.14 9.33
N ARG A 90 -27.65 -2.14 8.43
CA ARG A 90 -28.04 -3.53 8.70
C ARG A 90 -26.90 -4.38 9.28
N GLU A 91 -25.69 -4.23 8.77
CA GLU A 91 -24.56 -5.13 9.11
C GLU A 91 -23.70 -4.63 10.30
N GLY A 92 -23.79 -3.34 10.67
CA GLY A 92 -23.38 -2.80 11.98
C GLY A 92 -21.88 -2.75 12.30
N ALA A 93 -21.06 -3.61 11.70
CA ALA A 93 -19.62 -3.69 11.93
C ALA A 93 -18.85 -2.58 11.18
N VAL A 94 -18.61 -1.47 11.88
CA VAL A 94 -17.65 -0.41 11.48
C VAL A 94 -16.38 -0.45 12.36
N ARG A 95 -16.32 -1.37 13.33
CA ARG A 95 -15.22 -1.59 14.28
C ARG A 95 -15.19 -3.08 14.68
N PRO A 96 -14.02 -3.67 14.99
CA PRO A 96 -13.92 -5.01 15.56
C PRO A 96 -14.72 -5.13 16.85
N GLY A 97 -15.21 -6.35 17.11
CA GLY A 97 -15.75 -6.73 18.41
C GLY A 97 -14.67 -6.77 19.51
N ARG A 98 -15.09 -7.08 20.75
CA ARG A 98 -14.21 -7.15 21.93
C ARG A 98 -12.98 -8.04 21.71
N GLU A 99 -13.15 -9.16 21.01
CA GLU A 99 -12.09 -10.12 20.70
C GLU A 99 -11.06 -9.55 19.71
N GLY A 100 -11.50 -8.90 18.63
CA GLY A 100 -10.61 -8.22 17.68
C GLY A 100 -9.84 -7.02 18.25
N LEU A 101 -10.25 -6.53 19.43
CA LEU A 101 -9.54 -5.50 20.21
C LEU A 101 -8.66 -6.10 21.34
N ALA A 102 -8.75 -7.40 21.63
CA ALA A 102 -8.04 -8.01 22.75
C ALA A 102 -6.51 -7.99 22.57
N ASP A 103 -6.05 -8.04 21.32
CA ASP A 103 -4.63 -8.05 20.95
C ASP A 103 -3.95 -6.67 20.93
N ILE A 104 -4.63 -5.58 21.34
CA ILE A 104 -4.01 -4.24 21.45
C ILE A 104 -2.68 -4.26 22.25
N PRO A 105 -2.55 -4.95 23.40
CA PRO A 105 -1.28 -5.03 24.14
C PRO A 105 -0.16 -5.81 23.44
N ARG A 106 -0.45 -6.49 22.32
CA ARG A 106 0.50 -7.25 21.50
C ARG A 106 0.89 -6.52 20.21
N LEU A 107 0.35 -5.32 19.97
CA LEU A 107 0.76 -4.48 18.84
C LEU A 107 2.23 -4.06 19.00
N PRO A 108 3.06 -4.21 17.96
CA PRO A 108 4.49 -3.97 18.09
C PRO A 108 4.79 -2.47 18.19
N TYR A 109 5.36 -2.06 19.32
CA TYR A 109 5.70 -0.68 19.66
C TYR A 109 7.09 -0.65 20.31
N ASP A 110 8.03 0.05 19.69
CA ASP A 110 9.45 0.09 20.06
C ASP A 110 10.02 1.48 19.70
N PRO A 111 9.79 2.51 20.54
CA PRO A 111 10.18 3.89 20.26
C PRO A 111 11.69 4.11 20.45
N GLY A 112 12.45 3.91 19.37
CA GLY A 112 13.90 4.16 19.34
C GLY A 112 14.30 5.62 19.04
N PRO A 113 15.58 5.97 19.22
CA PRO A 113 16.14 7.19 18.66
C PRO A 113 16.17 7.11 17.13
N LEU A 114 15.95 8.25 16.45
CA LEU A 114 16.04 8.32 14.98
C LEU A 114 17.47 8.02 14.50
N PRO A 115 17.65 7.26 13.39
CA PRO A 115 18.95 7.00 12.81
C PRO A 115 19.73 8.28 12.48
N ARG A 116 21.03 8.29 12.84
CA ARG A 116 21.98 9.31 12.37
C ARG A 116 22.49 8.89 10.99
N VAL A 117 22.02 9.56 9.95
CA VAL A 117 22.41 9.33 8.56
C VAL A 117 22.88 10.61 7.89
N ASP A 118 23.74 10.45 6.88
CA ASP A 118 24.21 11.53 6.01
C ASP A 118 23.24 11.78 4.83
N ALA A 119 23.63 12.63 3.88
CA ALA A 119 22.80 12.98 2.74
C ALA A 119 22.70 11.89 1.65
N ARG A 120 23.56 10.86 1.69
CA ARG A 120 23.67 9.78 0.68
C ARG A 120 23.15 8.44 1.20
N THR A 121 22.28 8.48 2.22
CA THR A 121 21.86 7.31 2.99
C THR A 121 20.40 7.46 3.41
N VAL A 122 19.48 6.80 2.71
CA VAL A 122 18.04 6.89 3.03
C VAL A 122 17.70 6.12 4.31
N ALA A 123 16.92 6.72 5.20
CA ALA A 123 16.40 6.06 6.41
C ALA A 123 14.92 6.36 6.63
N VAL A 124 14.21 5.40 7.22
CA VAL A 124 12.78 5.52 7.55
C VAL A 124 12.52 5.11 8.99
N THR A 125 11.62 5.86 9.65
CA THR A 125 11.09 5.52 10.98
C THR A 125 9.57 5.64 10.97
N TRP A 126 8.86 4.62 11.43
CA TRP A 126 7.40 4.61 11.45
C TRP A 126 6.87 5.32 12.70
N ALA A 127 6.19 6.47 12.56
CA ALA A 127 5.55 7.15 13.69
C ALA A 127 4.15 6.58 14.03
N GLY A 128 3.67 5.64 13.22
CA GLY A 128 2.33 5.03 13.29
C GLY A 128 1.38 5.59 12.23
N HIS A 129 0.34 4.83 11.92
CA HIS A 129 -0.61 5.07 10.83
C HIS A 129 0.09 5.22 9.47
N ALA A 130 -0.27 6.20 8.64
CA ALA A 130 0.47 6.59 7.43
C ALA A 130 1.65 7.55 7.71
N SER A 131 1.94 7.88 8.97
CA SER A 131 2.98 8.86 9.32
C SER A 131 4.37 8.22 9.41
N TRP A 132 5.26 8.64 8.51
CA TRP A 132 6.67 8.27 8.49
C TRP A 132 7.56 9.50 8.68
N VAL A 133 8.71 9.29 9.33
CA VAL A 133 9.86 10.19 9.24
C VAL A 133 10.80 9.58 8.20
N VAL A 134 10.97 10.26 7.06
CA VAL A 134 11.84 9.82 5.96
C VAL A 134 13.04 10.77 5.89
N ARG A 135 14.25 10.22 5.97
CA ARG A 135 15.51 10.90 5.69
C ARG A 135 15.97 10.50 4.30
N ILE A 136 16.11 11.46 3.39
CA ILE A 136 16.43 11.22 1.97
C ILE A 136 17.08 12.49 1.40
N GLY A 137 18.17 12.37 0.62
CA GLY A 137 18.96 13.52 0.13
C GLY A 137 19.40 14.50 1.23
N GLY A 138 19.52 14.04 2.47
CA GLY A 138 19.80 14.88 3.65
C GLY A 138 18.57 15.55 4.30
N LEU A 139 17.46 15.68 3.59
CA LEU A 139 16.21 16.25 4.11
C LEU A 139 15.59 15.39 5.22
N THR A 140 14.69 16.00 6.00
CA THR A 140 13.72 15.33 6.86
C THR A 140 12.32 15.58 6.31
N VAL A 141 11.76 14.58 5.65
CA VAL A 141 10.41 14.60 5.08
C VAL A 141 9.44 13.89 6.03
N LEU A 142 8.28 14.48 6.31
CA LEU A 142 7.17 13.77 6.95
C LEU A 142 6.09 13.41 5.93
N THR A 143 5.66 12.15 5.92
CA THR A 143 4.42 11.73 5.24
C THR A 143 3.23 11.92 6.18
N ASP A 144 2.09 12.42 5.68
CA ASP A 144 0.78 12.43 6.34
C ASP A 144 0.82 12.52 7.89
N PRO A 145 1.34 13.62 8.46
CA PRO A 145 1.83 13.62 9.84
C PRO A 145 0.73 13.77 10.88
N VAL A 146 0.48 12.71 11.66
CA VAL A 146 -0.56 12.65 12.72
C VAL A 146 0.03 12.25 14.07
N TRP A 147 0.50 13.26 14.81
CA TRP A 147 0.94 13.15 16.20
C TRP A 147 -0.23 13.31 17.21
N SER A 148 -1.46 13.52 16.74
CA SER A 148 -2.64 13.65 17.59
C SER A 148 -3.06 12.34 18.27
N ARG A 149 -3.50 12.43 19.53
CA ARG A 149 -4.06 11.29 20.29
C ARG A 149 -5.41 10.81 19.73
N ARG A 150 -6.17 11.70 19.11
CA ARG A 150 -7.48 11.45 18.48
C ARG A 150 -7.55 12.21 17.16
N ILE A 151 -8.15 11.58 16.17
CA ILE A 151 -8.61 12.15 14.90
C ILE A 151 -10.14 12.32 14.99
N LEU A 152 -10.76 13.07 14.07
CA LEU A 152 -12.20 13.34 14.17
C LEU A 152 -13.01 12.08 13.77
N GLY A 153 -13.90 11.63 14.65
CA GLY A 153 -14.81 10.50 14.41
C GLY A 153 -14.39 9.15 15.02
N THR A 154 -13.17 9.03 15.55
CA THR A 154 -12.62 7.75 16.03
C THR A 154 -12.40 7.72 17.56
N PRO A 155 -12.09 6.54 18.13
CA PRO A 155 -11.44 6.44 19.44
C PRO A 155 -10.07 7.14 19.46
N ALA A 156 -9.40 7.14 20.62
CA ALA A 156 -7.98 7.49 20.67
C ALA A 156 -7.13 6.42 19.97
N ARG A 157 -5.94 6.80 19.48
CA ARG A 157 -4.98 5.83 18.94
C ARG A 157 -4.63 4.76 19.98
N VAL A 158 -4.59 3.50 19.54
CA VAL A 158 -4.39 2.33 20.40
C VAL A 158 -2.91 2.14 20.74
N THR A 159 -2.03 2.37 19.75
CA THR A 159 -0.57 2.49 19.94
C THR A 159 -0.17 3.97 20.01
N PRO A 160 0.77 4.38 20.90
CA PRO A 160 1.28 5.76 20.95
C PRO A 160 1.97 6.21 19.66
N VAL A 161 2.49 7.46 19.64
CA VAL A 161 3.31 7.93 18.52
C VAL A 161 4.71 7.37 18.65
N GLY A 162 5.21 6.70 17.62
CA GLY A 162 6.52 6.02 17.64
C GLY A 162 7.72 6.95 17.79
N VAL A 163 7.56 8.23 17.42
CA VAL A 163 8.61 9.26 17.49
C VAL A 163 8.10 10.44 18.30
N ALA A 164 8.77 10.77 19.41
CA ALA A 164 8.47 11.98 20.17
C ALA A 164 8.75 13.22 19.31
N TRP A 165 7.83 14.19 19.27
CA TRP A 165 7.98 15.39 18.42
C TRP A 165 9.24 16.20 18.76
N GLN A 166 9.62 16.23 20.03
CA GLN A 166 10.82 16.89 20.53
C GLN A 166 12.13 16.17 20.12
N ALA A 167 12.04 14.94 19.61
CA ALA A 167 13.15 14.17 19.07
C ALA A 167 13.24 14.23 17.53
N LEU A 168 12.29 14.88 16.85
CA LEU A 168 12.40 15.16 15.41
C LEU A 168 13.53 16.16 15.15
N PRO A 169 14.33 15.97 14.09
CA PRO A 169 15.12 17.04 13.48
C PRO A 169 14.22 18.20 12.99
N ARG A 170 14.84 19.24 12.43
CA ARG A 170 14.12 20.20 11.58
C ARG A 170 13.36 19.42 10.51
N VAL A 171 12.04 19.65 10.40
CA VAL A 171 11.23 19.11 9.31
C VAL A 171 11.40 20.03 8.10
N ASP A 172 12.05 19.51 7.06
CA ASP A 172 12.43 20.26 5.88
C ASP A 172 11.36 20.19 4.78
N ALA A 173 10.52 19.15 4.79
CA ALA A 173 9.34 19.03 3.94
C ALA A 173 8.22 18.20 4.60
N VAL A 174 6.99 18.42 4.14
CA VAL A 174 5.85 17.53 4.40
C VAL A 174 5.21 17.15 3.07
N VAL A 175 4.90 15.87 2.88
CA VAL A 175 4.05 15.38 1.77
C VAL A 175 2.69 14.94 2.30
N ILE A 176 1.63 15.28 1.57
CA ILE A 176 0.25 14.93 1.90
C ILE A 176 -0.35 14.06 0.79
N SER A 177 -0.88 12.88 1.11
CA SER A 177 -1.54 12.02 0.11
C SER A 177 -2.93 12.54 -0.27
N HIS A 178 -3.74 12.89 0.73
CA HIS A 178 -5.13 13.34 0.56
C HIS A 178 -5.65 14.08 1.82
N ASN A 179 -6.93 14.47 1.85
CA ASN A 179 -7.44 15.46 2.81
C ASN A 179 -8.18 14.91 4.05
N HIS A 180 -8.22 13.59 4.26
CA HIS A 180 -8.91 12.95 5.38
C HIS A 180 -8.28 13.31 6.74
N TYR A 181 -9.00 13.04 7.84
CA TYR A 181 -8.65 13.55 9.17
C TYR A 181 -7.43 12.86 9.79
N ASP A 182 -7.12 11.66 9.33
CA ASP A 182 -6.05 10.76 9.74
C ASP A 182 -4.81 10.83 8.84
N HIS A 183 -4.85 11.64 7.78
CA HIS A 183 -3.71 11.97 6.92
C HIS A 183 -3.32 13.44 7.03
N LEU A 184 -4.32 14.32 7.19
CA LEU A 184 -4.15 15.77 7.26
C LEU A 184 -4.53 16.29 8.66
N ASP A 185 -3.66 16.15 9.65
CA ASP A 185 -3.93 16.54 11.05
C ASP A 185 -3.56 18.01 11.35
N ALA A 186 -4.59 18.85 11.58
CA ALA A 186 -4.40 20.27 11.83
C ALA A 186 -3.70 20.61 13.17
N PRO A 187 -3.94 19.90 14.29
CA PRO A 187 -3.09 19.99 15.48
C PRO A 187 -1.60 19.75 15.20
N THR A 188 -1.24 18.70 14.48
CA THR A 188 0.17 18.38 14.16
C THR A 188 0.79 19.44 13.25
N LEU A 189 0.15 19.77 12.14
CA LEU A 189 0.67 20.78 11.20
C LEU A 189 0.78 22.18 11.81
N ARG A 190 -0.03 22.53 12.82
CA ARG A 190 0.14 23.79 13.58
C ARG A 190 1.48 23.89 14.33
N ARG A 191 2.18 22.78 14.58
CA ARG A 191 3.48 22.73 15.30
C ARG A 191 4.67 23.08 14.41
N LEU A 192 4.51 23.01 13.09
CA LEU A 192 5.56 23.37 12.13
C LEU A 192 5.68 24.88 11.96
N PRO A 193 6.86 25.39 11.54
CA PRO A 193 7.00 26.69 10.89
C PRO A 193 6.02 26.87 9.71
N ARG A 194 5.75 28.11 9.31
CA ARG A 194 4.78 28.40 8.22
C ARG A 194 5.43 28.48 6.83
N ASP A 195 6.74 28.64 6.83
CA ASP A 195 7.67 28.56 5.72
C ASP A 195 8.19 27.14 5.46
N THR A 196 7.85 26.13 6.30
CA THR A 196 8.11 24.72 5.97
C THR A 196 7.43 24.36 4.64
N PRO A 197 8.18 23.89 3.63
CA PRO A 197 7.63 23.35 2.39
C PRO A 197 6.58 22.26 2.63
N VAL A 198 5.42 22.41 1.99
CA VAL A 198 4.38 21.38 1.96
C VAL A 198 4.03 21.05 0.52
N PHE A 199 4.18 19.79 0.15
CA PHE A 199 3.76 19.26 -1.14
C PHE A 199 2.40 18.57 -0.97
N VAL A 200 1.42 18.97 -1.78
CA VAL A 200 0.02 18.60 -1.59
C VAL A 200 -0.69 18.27 -2.90
N PRO A 201 -1.79 17.50 -2.88
CA PRO A 201 -2.60 17.26 -4.05
C PRO A 201 -3.26 18.55 -4.55
N ALA A 202 -3.45 18.63 -5.86
CA ALA A 202 -4.21 19.67 -6.54
C ALA A 202 -5.50 20.09 -5.79
N GLY A 203 -5.69 21.41 -5.61
CA GLY A 203 -6.83 22.01 -4.91
C GLY A 203 -6.72 22.11 -3.38
N LEU A 204 -5.71 21.51 -2.73
CA LEU A 204 -5.60 21.50 -1.27
C LEU A 204 -4.93 22.75 -0.66
N ALA A 205 -4.20 23.58 -1.40
CA ALA A 205 -3.45 24.71 -0.84
C ALA A 205 -4.35 25.76 -0.14
N ARG A 206 -5.62 25.90 -0.56
CA ARG A 206 -6.59 26.77 0.14
C ARG A 206 -6.89 26.31 1.58
N TRP A 207 -6.56 25.07 1.96
CA TRP A 207 -6.60 24.59 3.35
C TRP A 207 -5.37 25.06 4.14
N PHE A 208 -4.20 25.08 3.50
CA PHE A 208 -2.90 25.44 4.08
C PHE A 208 -2.69 26.95 4.19
N HIS A 209 -3.02 27.73 3.18
CA HIS A 209 -2.97 29.20 3.24
C HIS A 209 -3.94 29.78 4.28
N ARG A 210 -5.12 29.16 4.48
CA ARG A 210 -6.01 29.50 5.61
C ARG A 210 -5.42 29.19 6.99
N ARG A 211 -4.32 28.44 7.05
CA ARG A 211 -3.51 28.17 8.25
C ARG A 211 -2.16 28.90 8.21
N ARG A 212 -2.03 29.91 7.33
CA ARG A 212 -0.87 30.80 7.13
C ARG A 212 0.39 30.15 6.54
N PHE A 213 0.33 28.92 6.03
CA PHE A 213 1.48 28.34 5.32
C PHE A 213 1.75 29.09 4.01
N THR A 214 3.03 29.37 3.74
CA THR A 214 3.50 30.21 2.62
C THR A 214 4.12 29.40 1.48
N ARG A 215 4.91 28.36 1.79
CA ARG A 215 5.52 27.45 0.80
C ARG A 215 4.66 26.20 0.62
N VAL A 216 3.65 26.28 -0.25
CA VAL A 216 2.71 25.17 -0.54
C VAL A 216 2.68 24.90 -2.04
N THR A 217 3.11 23.71 -2.45
CA THR A 217 3.19 23.29 -3.86
C THR A 217 2.06 22.30 -4.17
N GLU A 218 1.18 22.65 -5.12
CA GLU A 218 0.10 21.78 -5.59
C GLU A 218 0.47 21.06 -6.89
N LEU A 219 0.28 19.74 -6.93
CA LEU A 219 0.55 18.89 -8.10
C LEU A 219 -0.69 18.07 -8.49
N ASP A 220 -0.90 17.92 -9.80
CA ASP A 220 -1.70 16.85 -10.40
C ASP A 220 -0.84 15.57 -10.52
N TRP A 221 -1.48 14.44 -10.83
CA TRP A 221 -0.77 13.18 -11.06
C TRP A 221 0.24 13.28 -12.21
N TRP A 222 1.38 12.63 -11.99
CA TRP A 222 2.54 12.55 -12.88
C TRP A 222 3.34 13.84 -13.03
N GLU A 223 2.94 14.93 -12.35
CA GLU A 223 3.76 16.11 -12.12
C GLU A 223 4.69 15.92 -10.93
N ALA A 224 5.76 16.72 -10.88
CA ALA A 224 6.73 16.72 -9.80
C ALA A 224 7.12 18.14 -9.38
N ALA A 225 7.83 18.25 -8.28
CA ALA A 225 8.60 19.43 -7.88
C ALA A 225 9.90 18.99 -7.19
N GLU A 226 10.86 19.90 -7.03
CA GLU A 226 12.17 19.58 -6.44
C GLU A 226 12.51 20.56 -5.31
N LEU A 227 13.15 20.05 -4.26
CA LEU A 227 13.66 20.82 -3.13
C LEU A 227 15.03 20.27 -2.75
N ASP A 228 16.04 21.13 -2.83
CA ASP A 228 17.41 20.89 -2.36
C ASP A 228 18.04 19.57 -2.88
N GLY A 229 17.74 19.20 -4.14
CA GLY A 229 18.22 17.98 -4.79
C GLY A 229 17.40 16.71 -4.53
N VAL A 230 16.27 16.81 -3.79
CA VAL A 230 15.27 15.74 -3.67
C VAL A 230 14.06 16.08 -4.53
N ARG A 231 13.67 15.14 -5.38
CA ARG A 231 12.54 15.22 -6.29
C ARG A 231 11.30 14.54 -5.69
N PHE A 232 10.16 15.21 -5.82
CA PHE A 232 8.86 14.85 -5.26
C PHE A 232 7.84 14.69 -6.40
N ASP A 233 7.65 13.47 -6.93
CA ASP A 233 6.62 13.16 -7.93
C ASP A 233 5.30 12.79 -7.23
N PHE A 234 4.18 13.37 -7.67
CA PHE A 234 2.84 13.00 -7.20
C PHE A 234 2.22 11.98 -8.17
N VAL A 235 1.68 10.87 -7.67
CA VAL A 235 1.22 9.74 -8.50
C VAL A 235 -0.20 9.27 -8.12
N PRO A 236 -0.95 8.62 -9.03
CA PRO A 236 -2.33 8.22 -8.75
C PRO A 236 -2.49 7.20 -7.60
N ALA A 237 -3.66 7.26 -6.99
CA ALA A 237 -4.18 6.28 -6.04
C ALA A 237 -5.66 6.02 -6.33
N HIS A 238 -6.13 4.80 -6.10
CA HIS A 238 -7.56 4.48 -6.11
C HIS A 238 -8.17 4.81 -4.76
N HIS A 239 -8.47 6.10 -4.59
CA HIS A 239 -9.10 6.62 -3.40
C HIS A 239 -10.00 7.80 -3.80
N TRP A 240 -10.24 8.71 -2.86
CA TRP A 240 -11.10 9.88 -3.03
C TRP A 240 -10.65 10.96 -2.02
N SER A 241 -11.41 12.03 -1.85
CA SER A 241 -11.15 13.01 -0.78
C SER A 241 -12.45 13.59 -0.22
N LYS A 242 -12.53 13.77 1.11
CA LYS A 242 -13.61 14.48 1.80
C LYS A 242 -13.22 14.87 3.23
N ARG A 243 -13.46 16.12 3.61
CA ARG A 243 -13.21 16.63 4.96
C ARG A 243 -14.40 17.34 5.61
N SER A 244 -15.43 17.68 4.84
CA SER A 244 -16.68 18.25 5.33
C SER A 244 -17.87 17.70 4.55
N LEU A 245 -19.08 18.15 4.90
CA LEU A 245 -20.30 17.71 4.23
C LEU A 245 -20.39 18.16 2.75
N THR A 246 -19.53 19.09 2.31
CA THR A 246 -19.66 19.75 0.99
C THR A 246 -18.41 19.72 0.11
N ASP A 247 -17.32 19.06 0.53
CA ASP A 247 -16.03 19.12 -0.16
C ASP A 247 -15.52 17.79 -0.74
N THR A 248 -16.41 16.81 -0.89
CA THR A 248 -16.16 15.57 -1.64
C THR A 248 -15.47 15.86 -2.98
N CYS A 249 -14.29 15.28 -3.18
CA CYS A 249 -13.41 15.44 -4.35
C CYS A 249 -13.01 16.89 -4.67
N ARG A 250 -13.09 17.86 -3.73
CA ARG A 250 -12.63 19.24 -3.98
C ARG A 250 -11.11 19.44 -3.91
N SER A 251 -10.37 18.41 -3.49
CA SER A 251 -8.95 18.26 -3.79
C SER A 251 -8.71 16.87 -4.36
N LEU A 252 -7.59 16.71 -5.06
CA LEU A 252 -7.12 15.41 -5.52
C LEU A 252 -6.60 14.55 -4.33
N TRP A 253 -6.19 13.33 -4.63
CA TRP A 253 -5.63 12.31 -3.73
C TRP A 253 -4.59 11.50 -4.51
N GLY A 254 -3.59 10.92 -3.85
CA GLY A 254 -2.51 10.21 -4.54
C GLY A 254 -1.37 9.77 -3.62
N GLY A 255 -0.43 9.00 -4.18
CA GLY A 255 0.84 8.68 -3.55
C GLY A 255 1.96 9.65 -3.96
N TRP A 256 3.14 9.45 -3.39
CA TRP A 256 4.35 10.22 -3.67
C TRP A 256 5.51 9.28 -4.01
N VAL A 257 6.32 9.60 -5.02
CA VAL A 257 7.65 9.01 -5.19
C VAL A 257 8.68 10.07 -4.84
N LEU A 258 9.50 9.80 -3.84
CA LEU A 258 10.64 10.61 -3.44
C LEU A 258 11.90 10.02 -4.08
N THR A 259 12.67 10.81 -4.81
CA THR A 259 13.95 10.41 -5.42
C THR A 259 15.04 11.38 -5.00
N ASP A 260 16.20 10.91 -4.54
CA ASP A 260 17.37 11.76 -4.29
C ASP A 260 18.37 11.81 -5.45
N GLY A 261 19.41 12.63 -5.32
CA GLY A 261 20.46 12.80 -6.32
C GLY A 261 21.37 11.59 -6.55
N GLU A 262 21.30 10.55 -5.69
CA GLU A 262 21.95 9.25 -5.92
C GLU A 262 21.02 8.29 -6.68
N GLY A 263 19.75 8.67 -6.86
CA GLY A 263 18.71 7.88 -7.52
C GLY A 263 17.94 6.94 -6.59
N GLN A 264 18.15 6.98 -5.27
CA GLN A 264 17.40 6.14 -4.33
C GLN A 264 15.93 6.57 -4.26
N ARG A 265 14.99 5.62 -4.23
CA ARG A 265 13.54 5.89 -4.32
C ARG A 265 12.70 5.30 -3.20
N VAL A 266 11.94 6.18 -2.55
CA VAL A 266 10.88 5.81 -1.60
C VAL A 266 9.52 6.14 -2.22
N TYR A 267 8.70 5.13 -2.48
CA TYR A 267 7.29 5.29 -2.81
C TYR A 267 6.44 5.27 -1.53
N PHE A 268 5.61 6.28 -1.37
CA PHE A 268 4.60 6.40 -0.32
C PHE A 268 3.21 6.35 -0.96
N ALA A 269 2.46 5.26 -0.77
CA ALA A 269 1.18 5.09 -1.48
C ALA A 269 0.07 6.04 -1.04
N GLY A 270 0.12 6.57 0.18
CA GLY A 270 -1.07 7.10 0.85
C GLY A 270 -2.11 6.01 1.03
N ASP A 271 -3.38 6.37 0.86
CA ASP A 271 -4.50 5.42 0.83
C ASP A 271 -4.87 5.09 -0.61
N THR A 272 -5.09 3.81 -0.89
CA THR A 272 -5.46 3.30 -2.20
C THR A 272 -6.04 1.89 -2.11
N GLY A 273 -7.05 1.59 -2.93
CA GLY A 273 -7.40 0.22 -3.30
C GLY A 273 -6.38 -0.39 -4.28
N TYR A 274 -6.56 -1.67 -4.61
CA TYR A 274 -5.68 -2.40 -5.52
C TYR A 274 -6.06 -2.27 -7.00
N GLY A 275 -5.05 -2.21 -7.88
CA GLY A 275 -5.25 -2.18 -9.32
C GLY A 275 -4.11 -1.56 -10.14
N HIS A 276 -4.42 -1.23 -11.39
CA HIS A 276 -3.43 -1.06 -12.47
C HIS A 276 -2.41 0.07 -12.28
N TRP A 277 -2.68 1.06 -11.43
CA TRP A 277 -1.76 2.17 -11.13
C TRP A 277 -0.43 1.68 -10.56
N PHE A 278 -0.39 0.60 -9.77
CA PHE A 278 0.87 0.07 -9.24
C PHE A 278 1.84 -0.34 -10.37
N SER A 279 1.38 -1.17 -11.32
CA SER A 279 2.17 -1.54 -12.49
C SER A 279 2.55 -0.35 -13.39
N ARG A 280 1.73 0.71 -13.40
CA ARG A 280 2.02 1.95 -14.14
C ARG A 280 3.04 2.85 -13.42
N ILE A 281 3.04 2.86 -12.09
CA ILE A 281 4.05 3.54 -11.27
C ILE A 281 5.39 2.79 -11.43
N GLY A 282 5.42 1.46 -11.28
CA GLY A 282 6.63 0.65 -11.46
C GLY A 282 7.29 0.83 -12.83
N ARG A 283 6.51 0.82 -13.93
CA ARG A 283 7.03 1.11 -15.28
C ARG A 283 7.54 2.54 -15.48
N ARG A 284 7.01 3.53 -14.76
CA ARG A 284 7.43 4.96 -14.87
C ARG A 284 8.61 5.30 -13.95
N TYR A 285 8.76 4.59 -12.85
CA TYR A 285 9.82 4.79 -11.84
C TYR A 285 10.55 3.46 -11.57
N PRO A 286 11.23 2.87 -12.57
CA PRO A 286 11.87 1.55 -12.44
C PRO A 286 13.02 1.59 -11.42
N GLY A 287 12.99 0.65 -10.47
CA GLY A 287 13.85 0.66 -9.28
C GLY A 287 13.25 1.53 -8.18
N ILE A 288 12.26 1.00 -7.47
CA ILE A 288 11.78 1.54 -6.20
C ILE A 288 12.49 0.76 -5.09
N ASP A 289 13.37 1.41 -4.33
CA ASP A 289 14.06 0.74 -3.23
C ASP A 289 13.09 0.36 -2.11
N LEU A 290 12.10 1.21 -1.83
CA LEU A 290 11.14 1.01 -0.75
C LEU A 290 9.73 1.47 -1.10
N ALA A 291 8.75 0.58 -0.94
CA ALA A 291 7.32 0.91 -1.00
C ALA A 291 6.70 0.91 0.41
N LEU A 292 6.20 2.07 0.84
CA LEU A 292 5.38 2.26 2.04
C LEU A 292 3.91 2.04 1.64
N LEU A 293 3.30 0.93 2.04
CA LEU A 293 1.99 0.47 1.54
C LEU A 293 0.96 0.26 2.67
N PRO A 294 -0.29 0.72 2.52
CA PRO A 294 -1.34 0.50 3.51
C PRO A 294 -1.71 -0.99 3.58
N ILE A 295 -1.90 -1.50 4.80
CA ILE A 295 -2.40 -2.87 5.05
C ILE A 295 -3.55 -2.93 6.06
N GLY A 296 -4.12 -1.79 6.45
CA GLY A 296 -5.27 -1.68 7.35
C GLY A 296 -6.43 -0.98 6.66
N ALA A 297 -7.51 -0.73 7.40
CA ALA A 297 -8.73 -0.08 6.93
C ALA A 297 -9.43 -0.83 5.78
N TYR A 298 -9.40 -2.17 5.80
CA TYR A 298 -9.91 -2.99 4.71
C TYR A 298 -11.22 -3.73 4.99
N ASP A 299 -11.65 -3.94 6.25
CA ASP A 299 -12.89 -4.70 6.51
C ASP A 299 -14.09 -3.82 6.95
N PRO A 300 -15.32 -4.00 6.39
CA PRO A 300 -15.75 -5.03 5.45
C PRO A 300 -15.23 -4.85 4.02
N ARG A 301 -14.62 -5.90 3.45
CA ARG A 301 -14.07 -5.87 2.08
C ARG A 301 -15.09 -5.45 1.01
N TRP A 302 -16.39 -5.65 1.19
CA TRP A 302 -17.40 -5.24 0.20
C TRP A 302 -17.56 -3.71 0.06
N TRP A 303 -17.08 -2.93 1.03
CA TRP A 303 -17.08 -1.46 1.02
C TRP A 303 -15.70 -0.88 0.75
N LEU A 304 -14.65 -1.48 1.32
CA LEU A 304 -13.31 -0.89 1.36
C LEU A 304 -12.38 -1.37 0.24
N ARG A 305 -12.73 -2.45 -0.48
CA ARG A 305 -11.96 -3.00 -1.62
C ARG A 305 -11.45 -1.96 -2.63
N ASP A 306 -12.29 -0.99 -2.95
CA ASP A 306 -12.02 -0.01 -3.99
C ASP A 306 -11.36 1.27 -3.42
N VAL A 307 -10.99 1.28 -2.13
CA VAL A 307 -10.37 2.45 -1.47
C VAL A 307 -9.19 2.12 -0.54
N HIS A 308 -9.07 0.87 -0.07
CA HIS A 308 -7.93 0.36 0.73
C HIS A 308 -7.56 -1.07 0.30
N CYS A 309 -6.28 -1.30 0.05
CA CYS A 309 -5.70 -2.63 -0.11
C CYS A 309 -5.94 -3.50 1.14
N ASP A 310 -6.26 -4.78 0.96
CA ASP A 310 -6.00 -5.78 1.99
C ASP A 310 -4.51 -6.19 2.02
N PRO A 311 -4.03 -6.92 3.04
CA PRO A 311 -2.61 -7.25 3.17
C PRO A 311 -2.08 -8.08 1.98
N GLU A 312 -2.90 -8.96 1.42
CA GLU A 312 -2.56 -9.77 0.24
C GLU A 312 -2.47 -8.90 -1.03
N GLU A 313 -3.33 -7.90 -1.18
CA GLU A 313 -3.26 -6.87 -2.21
C GLU A 313 -2.03 -5.98 -2.08
N ALA A 314 -1.62 -5.62 -0.86
CA ALA A 314 -0.43 -4.82 -0.63
C ALA A 314 0.87 -5.57 -1.02
N VAL A 315 0.93 -6.90 -0.78
CA VAL A 315 2.05 -7.72 -1.28
C VAL A 315 2.06 -7.77 -2.82
N ARG A 316 0.89 -7.94 -3.47
CA ARG A 316 0.80 -7.87 -4.95
C ARG A 316 1.24 -6.50 -5.47
N ALA A 317 0.80 -5.41 -4.82
CA ALA A 317 1.19 -4.05 -5.17
C ALA A 317 2.71 -3.83 -5.12
N ALA A 318 3.40 -4.37 -4.09
CA ALA A 318 4.87 -4.33 -4.02
C ALA A 318 5.55 -5.03 -5.21
N GLN A 319 4.98 -6.16 -5.67
CA GLN A 319 5.46 -6.88 -6.85
C GLN A 319 5.18 -6.10 -8.15
N ASP A 320 3.97 -5.57 -8.32
CA ASP A 320 3.58 -4.74 -9.48
C ASP A 320 4.42 -3.46 -9.61
N LEU A 321 4.83 -2.87 -8.48
CA LEU A 321 5.73 -1.72 -8.43
C LEU A 321 7.18 -2.06 -8.80
N GLY A 322 7.57 -3.34 -8.76
CA GLY A 322 8.97 -3.75 -8.82
C GLY A 322 9.79 -3.25 -7.61
N ALA A 323 9.17 -3.17 -6.42
CA ALA A 323 9.80 -2.63 -5.22
C ALA A 323 10.76 -3.63 -4.57
N LEU A 324 11.96 -3.18 -4.18
CA LEU A 324 12.97 -4.02 -3.53
C LEU A 324 12.58 -4.37 -2.09
N HIS A 325 12.07 -3.39 -1.33
CA HIS A 325 11.55 -3.53 0.03
C HIS A 325 10.09 -3.06 0.14
N MET A 326 9.33 -3.67 1.05
CA MET A 326 7.97 -3.25 1.41
C MET A 326 7.89 -2.95 2.91
N ALA A 327 7.44 -1.76 3.30
CA ALA A 327 7.10 -1.44 4.68
C ALA A 327 5.58 -1.25 4.85
N PRO A 328 4.89 -2.13 5.61
CA PRO A 328 3.46 -2.01 5.84
C PRO A 328 3.10 -0.84 6.78
N MET A 329 2.05 -0.09 6.44
CA MET A 329 1.55 1.07 7.19
C MET A 329 0.02 1.12 7.28
N HIS A 330 -0.56 2.20 7.81
CA HIS A 330 -2.02 2.36 8.01
C HIS A 330 -2.67 1.39 9.01
N TRP A 331 -1.87 0.68 9.81
CA TRP A 331 -2.35 -0.30 10.79
C TRP A 331 -1.81 -0.02 12.20
N ALA A 332 -2.15 -0.87 13.18
CA ALA A 332 -1.77 -0.80 14.60
C ALA A 332 -2.07 0.52 15.35
N THR A 333 -2.71 1.52 14.73
CA THR A 333 -2.66 2.90 15.24
C THR A 333 -4.03 3.47 15.55
N PHE A 334 -4.93 3.58 14.56
CA PHE A 334 -6.33 3.93 14.77
C PHE A 334 -7.23 2.75 14.42
N VAL A 335 -8.43 2.70 15.02
CA VAL A 335 -9.47 1.72 14.68
C VAL A 335 -10.47 2.40 13.76
N LEU A 336 -10.33 2.15 12.45
CA LEU A 336 -11.08 2.82 11.37
C LEU A 336 -12.16 1.95 10.72
N SER A 337 -12.08 0.65 10.95
CA SER A 337 -12.67 -0.45 10.16
C SER A 337 -12.88 -1.66 11.07
N ALA A 338 -13.42 -2.76 10.53
CA ALA A 338 -13.88 -3.92 11.30
C ALA A 338 -12.81 -4.98 11.64
N GLU A 339 -11.62 -4.97 11.02
CA GLU A 339 -10.64 -6.05 11.21
C GLU A 339 -10.03 -6.12 12.64
N PRO A 340 -9.64 -7.32 13.13
CA PRO A 340 -8.85 -7.46 14.35
C PRO A 340 -7.52 -6.73 14.26
N VAL A 341 -7.10 -6.04 15.33
CA VAL A 341 -5.97 -5.09 15.28
C VAL A 341 -4.62 -5.69 14.87
N LEU A 342 -4.44 -7.00 15.09
CA LEU A 342 -3.21 -7.76 14.79
C LEU A 342 -3.34 -8.62 13.50
N GLU A 343 -4.54 -8.72 12.92
CA GLU A 343 -4.76 -9.45 11.66
C GLU A 343 -3.95 -8.88 10.48
N PRO A 344 -3.87 -7.54 10.25
CA PRO A 344 -3.02 -6.96 9.21
C PRO A 344 -1.58 -7.51 9.17
N LEU A 345 -0.91 -7.55 10.32
CA LEU A 345 0.46 -8.07 10.45
C LEU A 345 0.56 -9.56 10.14
N THR A 346 -0.45 -10.32 10.58
CA THR A 346 -0.50 -11.77 10.43
C THR A 346 -0.68 -12.14 8.96
N ARG A 347 -1.62 -11.47 8.28
CA ARG A 347 -1.90 -11.66 6.85
C ARG A 347 -0.79 -11.16 5.95
N VAL A 348 -0.19 -9.98 6.19
CA VAL A 348 0.92 -9.49 5.34
C VAL A 348 2.13 -10.43 5.38
N ARG A 349 2.46 -10.99 6.56
CA ARG A 349 3.53 -11.99 6.71
C ARG A 349 3.23 -13.28 5.93
N ALA A 350 2.03 -13.84 6.11
CA ALA A 350 1.61 -15.05 5.40
C ALA A 350 1.52 -14.85 3.88
N ALA A 351 1.08 -13.67 3.43
CA ALA A 351 1.04 -13.30 2.02
C ALA A 351 2.45 -13.17 1.41
N TRP A 352 3.38 -12.56 2.14
CA TRP A 352 4.78 -12.38 1.72
C TRP A 352 5.52 -13.72 1.61
N GLU A 353 5.36 -14.60 2.60
CA GLU A 353 5.88 -15.96 2.61
C GLU A 353 5.30 -16.79 1.47
N LYS A 354 3.97 -16.75 1.27
CA LYS A 354 3.28 -17.44 0.17
C LYS A 354 3.71 -16.93 -1.22
N ALA A 355 4.13 -15.66 -1.32
CA ALA A 355 4.67 -15.08 -2.56
C ALA A 355 6.14 -15.48 -2.82
N GLY A 356 6.79 -16.23 -1.92
CA GLY A 356 8.18 -16.66 -2.03
C GLY A 356 9.18 -15.51 -1.88
N LEU A 357 8.77 -14.40 -1.26
CA LEU A 357 9.59 -13.18 -1.18
C LEU A 357 10.56 -13.24 0.03
N PRO A 358 11.83 -12.80 -0.13
CA PRO A 358 12.81 -12.84 0.95
C PRO A 358 12.38 -12.08 2.21
N ARG A 359 12.58 -12.68 3.40
CA ARG A 359 12.02 -12.19 4.67
C ARG A 359 12.55 -10.81 5.07
N GLU A 360 13.81 -10.53 4.77
CA GLU A 360 14.52 -9.28 5.05
C GLU A 360 14.02 -8.09 4.19
N ARG A 361 13.26 -8.38 3.13
CA ARG A 361 12.63 -7.37 2.27
C ARG A 361 11.25 -6.90 2.77
N LEU A 362 10.62 -7.66 3.68
CA LEU A 362 9.45 -7.20 4.43
C LEU A 362 9.89 -6.42 5.68
N TRP A 363 9.63 -5.12 5.68
CA TRP A 363 9.94 -4.20 6.78
C TRP A 363 8.69 -3.95 7.63
N ASP A 364 8.22 -5.02 8.26
CA ASP A 364 7.10 -5.06 9.21
C ASP A 364 7.49 -4.49 10.59
N LEU A 365 7.85 -3.19 10.60
CA LEU A 365 8.43 -2.52 11.76
C LEU A 365 7.42 -2.35 12.91
N PRO A 366 7.89 -2.35 14.18
CA PRO A 366 7.12 -1.78 15.27
C PRO A 366 6.88 -0.28 15.05
N VAL A 367 5.83 0.27 15.65
CA VAL A 367 5.65 1.73 15.74
C VAL A 367 6.80 2.30 16.59
N GLY A 368 7.60 3.17 15.98
CA GLY A 368 8.88 3.68 16.53
C GLY A 368 10.13 3.00 15.93
N GLY A 369 9.94 1.85 15.28
CA GLY A 369 11.00 1.10 14.62
C GLY A 369 11.56 1.82 13.40
N SER A 370 12.85 1.59 13.13
CA SER A 370 13.59 2.23 12.05
C SER A 370 14.33 1.24 11.14
N ARG A 371 14.56 1.66 9.90
CA ARG A 371 15.43 1.00 8.92
C ARG A 371 16.22 2.02 8.11
N ILE A 372 17.32 1.54 7.53
CA ILE A 372 18.21 2.28 6.63
C ILE A 372 18.25 1.47 5.34
N LEU A 373 18.09 2.11 4.19
CA LEU A 373 18.40 1.51 2.89
C LEU A 373 19.92 1.51 2.70
N GLY A 374 20.46 0.41 2.18
CA GLY A 374 21.88 0.34 1.84
C GLY A 374 22.24 1.39 0.80
N ARG A 375 23.49 1.86 0.82
CA ARG A 375 24.00 2.73 -0.25
C ARG A 375 24.14 1.92 -1.55
N PRO A 376 23.80 2.49 -2.72
CA PRO A 376 24.06 1.83 -4.00
C PRO A 376 25.54 1.45 -4.15
N GLY A 377 25.82 0.18 -4.42
CA GLY A 377 27.18 -0.33 -4.64
C GLY A 377 28.04 -0.52 -3.38
N ALA A 378 27.48 -0.46 -2.17
CA ALA A 378 28.15 -0.99 -0.98
C ALA A 378 28.03 -2.54 -0.95
N PRO A 379 29.11 -3.26 -0.57
CA PRO A 379 29.09 -4.72 -0.43
C PRO A 379 28.41 -5.20 0.86
#